data_AF-A0A3P7ZIC5-F1
#
_entry.id   AF-A0A3P7ZIC5-F1
#
_cell.length_a   1.000
_cell.length_b   1.000
_cell.length_c   1.000
_cell.angle_alpha   90.00
_cell.angle_beta   90.00
_cell.angle_gamma   90.00
#
_symmetry.space_group_name_H-M   'P 1'
#
loop_
_entity.id
_entity.type
_entity.pdbx_description
1 polymer ?
#
loop_
_entity_poly.entity_id
_entity_poly.type
_entity_poly.pdbx_seq_one_letter_code
_entity_poly.pdbx_strand_id
1 'polypeptide(L)' 'MELGKKSLQQRLPTDELIPIYRRDCHTEVYCGSHQYPGVGVYVFKFDNSFSLWRSKWLYYRIFYTH' A
#
# COMPACT_ATOMS: atom_id res chain seq x y z
N MET A 1 0.21 -30.32 -5.10
CA MET A 1 -0.46 -29.07 -5.53
C MET A 1 -1.57 -28.80 -4.53
N GLU A 2 -1.29 -28.06 -3.46
CA GLU A 2 -2.34 -27.62 -2.53
C GLU A 2 -2.78 -26.21 -2.93
N LEU A 3 -4.04 -26.09 -3.33
CA LEU A 3 -4.67 -24.80 -3.61
C LEU A 3 -4.89 -24.09 -2.27
N GLY A 4 -3.95 -23.22 -1.91
CA GLY A 4 -4.03 -22.40 -0.70
C GLY A 4 -5.36 -21.66 -0.65
N LYS A 5 -6.16 -21.99 0.36
CA LYS A 5 -7.45 -21.33 0.66
C LYS A 5 -7.19 -19.83 0.83
N LYS A 6 -7.57 -19.03 -0.17
CA LYS A 6 -7.66 -17.57 0.02
C LYS A 6 -8.79 -17.34 1.01
N SER A 7 -8.43 -17.09 2.27
CA SER A 7 -9.37 -16.59 3.27
C SER A 7 -10.08 -15.38 2.67
N LEU A 8 -11.40 -15.45 2.51
CA LEU A 8 -12.24 -14.29 2.26
C LEU A 8 -12.15 -13.42 3.53
N GLN A 9 -11.08 -12.63 3.63
CA GLN A 9 -10.98 -11.57 4.61
C GLN A 9 -12.13 -10.62 4.29
N GLN A 10 -13.15 -10.64 5.15
CA GLN A 10 -14.21 -9.65 5.18
C GLN A 10 -13.53 -8.28 5.19
N ARG A 11 -13.59 -7.56 4.05
CA ARG A 11 -12.92 -6.27 3.93
C ARG A 11 -13.63 -5.33 4.89
N LEU A 12 -12.92 -4.91 5.94
CA LEU A 12 -13.38 -3.85 6.81
C LEU A 12 -13.68 -2.61 5.94
N PRO A 13 -14.70 -1.80 6.27
CA PRO A 13 -14.93 -0.53 5.59
C PRO A 13 -13.63 0.29 5.59
N THR A 14 -13.07 0.53 4.42
CA THR A 14 -11.81 1.24 4.23
C THR A 14 -12.08 2.44 3.36
N ASP A 15 -11.65 3.62 3.80
CA ASP A 15 -11.73 4.84 3.01
C ASP A 15 -10.51 4.99 2.10
N GLU A 16 -10.70 5.42 0.86
CA GLU A 16 -9.61 5.55 -0.12
C GLU A 16 -9.00 6.95 -0.03
N LEU A 17 -7.89 7.04 0.69
CA LEU A 17 -7.23 8.32 0.89
C LEU A 17 -6.37 8.76 -0.30
N ILE A 18 -5.53 7.85 -0.80
CA ILE A 18 -4.66 8.10 -1.94
C ILE A 18 -4.95 7.02 -2.98
N PRO A 19 -5.33 7.40 -4.20
CA PRO A 19 -5.62 6.43 -5.24
C PRO A 19 -4.36 5.70 -5.68
N ILE A 20 -4.53 4.40 -5.96
CA ILE A 20 -3.43 3.52 -6.35
C ILE A 20 -3.12 3.73 -7.83
N TYR A 21 -2.09 4.53 -8.09
CA TYR A 21 -1.53 4.73 -9.41
C TYR A 21 -0.08 4.30 -9.49
N ARG A 22 0.38 4.00 -10.70
CA ARG A 22 1.79 3.70 -10.96
C ARG A 22 2.62 4.96 -10.73
N ARG A 23 3.72 4.82 -10.00
CA ARG A 23 4.65 5.91 -9.69
C ARG A 23 6.07 5.50 -10.07
N ASP A 24 6.85 6.43 -10.59
CA ASP A 24 8.24 6.20 -10.98
C ASP A 24 9.20 6.37 -9.79
N CYS A 25 8.94 5.66 -8.69
CA CYS A 25 9.73 5.77 -7.44
C CYS A 25 11.17 5.22 -7.53
N HIS A 26 11.59 4.78 -8.71
CA HIS A 26 12.96 4.34 -8.98
C HIS A 26 13.86 5.48 -9.45
N THR A 27 13.27 6.59 -9.93
CA THR A 27 14.01 7.80 -10.30
C THR A 27 14.05 8.79 -9.15
N GLU A 28 12.95 8.91 -8.38
CA GLU A 28 12.79 9.88 -7.31
C GLU A 28 12.08 9.27 -6.09
N VAL A 29 12.41 9.77 -4.90
CA VAL A 29 11.74 9.36 -3.66
C VAL A 29 10.36 10.00 -3.60
N TYR A 30 9.32 9.17 -3.53
CA TYR A 30 7.95 9.65 -3.31
C TYR A 30 7.66 9.81 -1.82
N CYS A 31 7.17 10.98 -1.43
CA CYS A 31 6.82 11.31 -0.04
C CYS A 31 5.51 12.09 0.06
N GLY A 32 4.88 12.02 1.22
CA GLY A 32 3.67 12.78 1.53
C GLY A 32 3.30 12.68 3.00
N SER A 33 2.33 13.48 3.43
CA SER A 33 1.77 13.47 4.78
C SER A 33 0.24 13.51 4.71
N HIS A 34 -0.40 13.10 5.80
CA HIS A 34 -1.85 13.19 5.93
C HIS A 34 -2.23 13.41 7.40
N GLN A 35 -3.17 14.31 7.63
CA GLN A 35 -3.69 14.57 8.97
C GLN A 35 -4.65 13.46 9.40
N TYR A 36 -4.51 12.94 10.62
CA TYR A 36 -5.38 11.87 11.09
C TYR A 36 -6.84 12.34 11.15
N PRO A 37 -7.77 11.69 10.42
CA PRO A 37 -9.18 12.05 10.45
C PRO A 37 -9.85 11.55 11.75
N GLY A 38 -9.22 10.59 12.43
CA GLY A 38 -9.68 10.00 13.67
C GLY A 38 -8.81 8.80 14.06
N VAL A 39 -9.25 8.05 15.07
CA VAL A 39 -8.60 6.80 15.48
C VAL A 39 -8.90 5.72 14.45
N GLY A 40 -7.85 5.09 13.93
CA GLY A 40 -8.00 4.06 12.91
C GLY A 40 -6.65 3.46 12.50
N VAL A 41 -6.66 2.72 11.39
CA VAL A 41 -5.49 2.03 10.86
C VAL A 41 -5.25 2.49 9.43
N TYR A 42 -4.04 2.96 9.14
CA TYR A 42 -3.61 3.24 7.78
C TYR A 42 -3.18 1.95 7.09
N VAL A 43 -3.67 1.73 5.88
CA VAL A 43 -3.28 0.61 5.02
C VAL A 43 -2.47 1.14 3.84
N PHE A 44 -1.16 0.89 3.84
CA PHE A 44 -0.29 1.22 2.73
C PHE A 44 -0.23 0.05 1.75
N LYS A 45 -0.86 0.21 0.58
CA LYS A 45 -0.86 -0.82 -0.47
C LYS A 45 0.23 -0.52 -1.52
N PHE A 46 1.24 -1.37 -1.57
CA PHE A 46 2.26 -1.37 -2.62
C PHE A 46 1.89 -2.40 -3.69
N ASP A 47 1.38 -1.94 -4.82
CA ASP A 47 0.81 -2.80 -5.87
C ASP A 47 1.86 -3.16 -6.94
N ASN A 48 2.16 -4.46 -7.10
CA ASN A 48 3.02 -4.99 -8.16
C ASN A 48 2.26 -5.92 -9.12
N SER A 49 0.92 -5.89 -9.14
CA SER A 49 0.08 -6.79 -9.94
C SER A 49 0.30 -6.70 -11.45
N PHE A 50 0.84 -5.58 -11.95
CA PHE A 50 1.18 -5.39 -13.36
C PHE A 50 2.50 -6.06 -13.79
N SER A 51 3.33 -6.52 -12.86
CA SER A 51 4.60 -7.15 -13.21
C SER A 51 4.43 -8.65 -13.42
N LEU A 52 4.57 -9.11 -14.66
CA LEU A 52 4.48 -10.54 -15.00
C LEU A 52 5.70 -11.35 -14.54
N TRP A 53 6.90 -10.76 -14.59
CA TRP A 53 8.17 -11.50 -14.41
C TRP A 53 9.16 -10.84 -13.43
N ARG A 54 8.83 -9.65 -12.92
CA ARG A 54 9.77 -8.82 -12.15
C ARG A 54 9.23 -8.49 -10.77
N SER A 55 9.90 -9.01 -9.75
CA SER A 55 9.74 -8.55 -8.37
C SER A 55 10.22 -7.11 -8.21
N LYS A 56 9.84 -6.47 -7.11
CA LYS A 56 10.27 -5.12 -6.74
C LYS A 56 10.85 -5.14 -5.33
N TRP A 57 11.97 -4.45 -5.17
CA TRP A 57 12.47 -4.08 -3.85
C TRP A 57 11.84 -2.76 -3.46
N LEU A 58 11.32 -2.68 -2.24
CA LEU A 58 10.64 -1.51 -1.73
C LEU A 58 11.34 -1.03 -0.46
N TYR A 59 11.83 0.20 -0.50
CA TYR A 59 12.33 0.91 0.66
C TYR A 59 11.28 1.94 1.07
N TYR A 60 10.80 1.86 2.31
CA TYR A 60 9.77 2.77 2.82
C TYR A 60 10.09 3.18 4.26
N ARG A 61 9.62 4.37 4.62
CA ARG A 61 9.68 4.89 6.00
C ARG A 61 8.37 5.59 6.29
N ILE A 62 7.78 5.25 7.44
CA ILE A 62 6.56 5.88 7.95
C ILE A 62 6.90 6.43 9.34
N PHE A 63 6.45 7.65 9.61
CA PHE A 63 6.57 8.30 10.90
C PHE A 63 5.32 9.14 11.14
N TYR A 64 5.08 9.45 12.41
CA TYR A 64 4.04 10.40 12.82
C TYR A 64 4.70 11.67 13.35
N THR A 65 3.99 12.77 13.23
CA THR A 65 4.36 14.03 13.88
C THR A 65 3.45 14.24 15.09
N HIS A 66 3.98 14.85 16.13
CA HIS A 66 3.21 15.26 17.30
C HIS A 66 2.32 16.46 16.98
#